data_AF-A0AAQ1SU01-F1
#
_entry.id   AF-A0AAQ1SU01-F1
#
_cell.length_a   1.000
_cell.length_b   1.000
_cell.length_c   1.000
_cell.angle_alpha   90.00
_cell.angle_beta   90.00
_cell.angle_gamma   90.00
#
_symmetry.space_group_name_H-M   'P 1'
#
loop_
_entity.id
_entity.type
_entity.pdbx_description
1 polymer ?
#
loop_
_entity_poly.entity_id
_entity_poly.type
_entity_poly.pdbx_seq_one_letter_code
_entity_poly.pdbx_strand_id
1 'polypeptide(L)'
;MSMMDWDAYRKQLMAGIGDLKQLSPDTVAGYMTASGAGAKTNHLDAKTRELISLAVAVTTRCDGCIAVHSQQAVKHGASREEIAEALGVAVAMNAGAALVYSARAMDAVGKANG
;
A
#
# COMPACT_ATOMS: atom_id res chain seq x y z
N MET A 1 20.71 3.03 -11.74
CA MET A 1 19.68 3.62 -12.63
C MET A 1 18.35 3.54 -11.89
N SER A 2 17.64 4.66 -11.72
CA SER A 2 16.29 4.62 -11.10
C SER A 2 15.27 4.22 -12.16
N MET A 3 14.33 3.34 -11.82
CA MET A 3 13.24 2.94 -12.72
C MET A 3 12.21 4.05 -12.96
N MET A 4 12.12 5.04 -12.04
CA MET A 4 11.19 6.19 -12.10
C MET A 4 11.77 7.40 -11.36
N ASP A 5 11.39 8.63 -11.74
CA ASP A 5 11.59 9.83 -10.92
C ASP A 5 10.46 9.94 -9.87
N TRP A 6 10.71 9.34 -8.71
CA TRP A 6 9.74 9.25 -7.62
C TRP A 6 9.41 10.60 -6.98
N ASP A 7 10.33 11.56 -7.01
CA ASP A 7 10.11 12.88 -6.43
C ASP A 7 9.19 13.71 -7.33
N ALA A 8 9.46 13.72 -8.64
CA ALA A 8 8.59 14.36 -9.63
C ALA A 8 7.19 13.72 -9.62
N TYR A 9 7.12 12.39 -9.62
CA TYR A 9 5.86 11.66 -9.60
C TYR A 9 5.01 11.98 -8.36
N ARG A 10 5.59 11.97 -7.17
CA ARG A 10 4.87 12.32 -5.94
C ARG A 10 4.40 13.78 -5.95
N LYS A 11 5.20 14.70 -6.49
CA LYS A 11 4.82 16.11 -6.60
C LYS A 11 3.62 16.30 -7.52
N GLN A 12 3.61 15.63 -8.67
CA GLN A 12 2.47 15.62 -9.59
C GLN A 12 1.23 14.97 -8.97
N LEU A 13 1.39 13.85 -8.27
CA LEU A 13 0.30 13.18 -7.55
C LEU A 13 -0.37 14.11 -6.54
N MET A 14 0.42 14.83 -5.73
CA MET A 14 -0.12 15.75 -4.72
C MET A 14 -0.84 16.94 -5.36
N ALA A 15 -0.39 17.42 -6.53
CA ALA A 15 -1.11 18.45 -7.28
C ALA A 15 -2.49 17.93 -7.72
N GLY A 16 -2.58 16.73 -8.29
CA GLY A 16 -3.86 16.13 -8.69
C GLY A 16 -4.81 15.86 -7.52
N ILE A 17 -4.29 15.46 -6.35
CA ILE A 17 -5.09 15.35 -5.12
C ILE A 17 -5.58 16.74 -4.67
N GLY A 18 -4.77 17.79 -4.87
CA GLY A 18 -5.15 19.18 -4.63
C GLY A 18 -6.33 19.62 -5.49
N ASP A 19 -6.31 19.30 -6.78
CA ASP A 19 -7.40 19.57 -7.71
C ASP A 19 -8.67 18.81 -7.31
N LEU A 20 -8.54 17.53 -6.94
CA LEU A 20 -9.67 16.74 -6.43
C LEU A 20 -10.27 17.35 -5.16
N LYS A 21 -9.44 17.87 -4.25
CA LYS A 21 -9.90 18.54 -3.04
C LYS A 21 -10.72 19.81 -3.34
N GLN A 22 -10.37 20.55 -4.39
CA GLN A 22 -11.14 21.72 -4.81
C GLN A 22 -12.53 21.33 -5.32
N LEU A 23 -12.62 20.20 -6.04
CA LEU A 23 -13.87 19.73 -6.64
C LEU A 23 -14.73 18.91 -5.66
N SER A 24 -14.11 18.20 -4.73
CA SER A 24 -14.77 17.28 -3.79
C SER A 24 -14.11 17.31 -2.41
N PRO A 25 -14.29 18.42 -1.66
CA PRO A 25 -13.57 18.64 -0.41
C PRO A 25 -13.90 17.61 0.67
N ASP A 26 -15.16 17.21 0.80
CA ASP A 26 -15.60 16.26 1.83
C ASP A 26 -15.08 14.85 1.59
N THR A 27 -14.95 14.43 0.32
CA THR A 27 -14.33 13.15 -0.04
C THR A 27 -12.88 13.10 0.44
N VAL A 28 -12.11 14.16 0.14
CA VAL A 28 -10.70 14.23 0.56
C VAL A 28 -10.59 14.36 2.09
N ALA A 29 -11.46 15.13 2.74
CA ALA A 29 -11.48 15.26 4.20
C ALA A 29 -11.81 13.93 4.90
N GLY A 30 -12.75 13.16 4.36
CA GLY A 30 -13.08 11.81 4.84
C GLY A 30 -11.88 10.87 4.74
N TYR A 31 -11.21 10.86 3.59
CA TYR A 31 -9.97 10.09 3.41
C TYR A 31 -8.88 10.50 4.41
N MET A 32 -8.63 11.81 4.58
CA MET A 32 -7.61 12.29 5.52
C MET A 32 -7.93 11.94 6.98
N THR A 33 -9.22 11.89 7.33
CA THR A 33 -9.67 11.43 8.64
C THR A 33 -9.35 9.95 8.83
N ALA A 34 -9.65 9.12 7.84
CA ALA A 34 -9.38 7.69 7.89
C ALA A 34 -7.87 7.39 7.91
N SER A 35 -7.09 8.04 7.05
CA SER A 35 -5.63 7.83 6.96
C SER A 35 -4.88 8.27 8.22
N GLY A 36 -5.34 9.33 8.88
CA GLY A 36 -4.76 9.82 10.13
C GLY A 36 -5.22 9.10 11.40
N ALA A 37 -6.22 8.21 11.33
CA ALA A 37 -6.86 7.65 12.52
C ALA A 37 -5.90 6.86 13.43
N GLY A 38 -4.99 6.07 12.83
CA GLY A 38 -4.03 5.25 13.59
C GLY A 38 -3.03 6.08 14.40
N ALA A 39 -2.72 7.31 13.98
CA ALA A 39 -1.84 8.20 14.74
C ALA A 39 -2.50 8.73 16.02
N LYS A 40 -3.84 8.73 16.11
CA LYS A 40 -4.58 9.19 17.29
C LYS A 40 -4.54 8.19 18.43
N THR A 41 -4.64 6.89 18.13
CA THR A 41 -4.60 5.82 19.13
C THR A 41 -3.17 5.35 19.41
N ASN A 42 -2.31 5.36 18.39
CA ASN A 42 -0.88 5.16 18.48
C ASN A 42 -0.42 3.86 19.18
N HIS A 43 -1.23 2.79 19.11
CA HIS A 43 -0.83 1.46 19.61
C HIS A 43 0.25 0.80 18.73
N LEU A 44 0.28 1.14 17.44
CA LEU A 44 1.41 0.89 16.55
C LEU A 44 2.08 2.21 16.28
N ASP A 45 3.41 2.27 16.32
CA ASP A 45 4.14 3.50 16.03
C ASP A 45 4.08 3.85 14.53
N ALA A 46 4.56 5.05 14.18
CA ALA A 46 4.53 5.52 12.79
C ALA A 46 5.32 4.61 11.86
N LYS A 47 6.52 4.17 12.27
CA LYS A 47 7.36 3.27 11.48
C LYS A 47 6.63 1.97 11.12
N THR A 48 6.01 1.33 12.11
CA THR A 48 5.26 0.08 11.93
C THR A 48 4.07 0.29 10.99
N ARG A 49 3.33 1.39 11.13
CA ARG A 49 2.20 1.70 10.25
C ARG A 49 2.63 1.93 8.79
N GLU A 50 3.78 2.57 8.57
CA GLU A 50 4.31 2.79 7.23
C GLU A 50 4.83 1.49 6.58
N LEU A 51 5.45 0.59 7.36
CA LEU A 51 5.84 -0.74 6.88
C LEU A 51 4.63 -1.57 6.44
N ILE A 52 3.54 -1.55 7.22
CA ILE A 52 2.27 -2.18 6.84
C ILE A 52 1.71 -1.53 5.56
N SER A 53 1.72 -0.19 5.50
CA SER A 53 1.22 0.56 4.35
C SER A 53 1.99 0.24 3.07
N LEU A 54 3.32 0.07 3.15
CA LEU A 54 4.15 -0.36 2.03
C LEU A 54 3.81 -1.78 1.54
N ALA A 55 3.63 -2.73 2.46
CA ALA A 55 3.24 -4.10 2.10
C ALA A 55 1.87 -4.12 1.37
N VAL A 56 0.92 -3.31 1.84
CA VAL A 56 -0.39 -3.14 1.21
C VAL A 56 -0.26 -2.45 -0.14
N ALA A 57 0.53 -1.38 -0.26
CA ALA A 57 0.73 -0.62 -1.50
C ALA A 57 1.25 -1.51 -2.65
N VAL A 58 2.14 -2.46 -2.36
CA VAL A 58 2.62 -3.43 -3.34
C VAL A 58 1.52 -4.41 -3.75
N THR A 59 0.77 -4.92 -2.78
CA THR A 59 -0.33 -5.88 -3.02
C THR A 59 -1.45 -5.24 -3.85
N THR A 60 -1.73 -3.95 -3.65
CA THR A 60 -2.72 -3.19 -4.42
C THR A 60 -2.15 -2.58 -5.70
N ARG A 61 -0.85 -2.77 -5.97
CA ARG A 61 -0.15 -2.27 -7.17
C ARG A 61 -0.29 -0.75 -7.35
N CYS A 62 -0.19 -0.02 -6.25
CA CYS A 62 -0.41 1.42 -6.22
C CYS A 62 0.92 2.19 -6.18
N ASP A 63 1.41 2.65 -7.34
CA ASP A 63 2.67 3.40 -7.43
C ASP A 63 2.65 4.70 -6.60
N GLY A 64 1.52 5.39 -6.56
CA GLY A 64 1.32 6.57 -5.71
C GLY A 64 1.50 6.26 -4.22
N CYS A 65 0.94 5.14 -3.79
CA CYS A 65 1.06 4.65 -2.41
C CYS A 65 2.51 4.24 -2.12
N ILE A 66 3.18 3.54 -3.05
CA ILE A 66 4.59 3.17 -2.94
C ILE A 66 5.44 4.44 -2.78
N ALA A 67 5.21 5.47 -3.60
CA ALA A 67 5.98 6.72 -3.57
C ALA A 67 5.80 7.53 -2.27
N VAL A 68 4.58 7.56 -1.71
CA VAL A 68 4.29 8.28 -0.46
C VAL A 68 4.81 7.50 0.75
N HIS A 69 4.45 6.23 0.88
CA HIS A 69 4.74 5.45 2.07
C HIS A 69 6.20 5.02 2.16
N SER A 70 6.93 4.89 1.03
CA SER A 70 8.39 4.68 1.07
C SER A 70 9.12 5.87 1.69
N GLN A 71 8.72 7.10 1.32
CA GLN A 71 9.29 8.31 1.89
C GLN A 71 8.94 8.44 3.38
N GLN A 72 7.69 8.19 3.76
CA GLN A 72 7.29 8.27 5.17
C GLN A 72 7.95 7.19 6.03
N ALA A 73 8.08 5.95 5.53
CA ALA A 73 8.78 4.88 6.25
C ALA A 73 10.23 5.30 6.58
N VAL A 74 10.98 5.77 5.59
CA VAL A 74 12.36 6.25 5.79
C VAL A 74 12.40 7.45 6.74
N LYS A 75 11.48 8.40 6.59
CA LYS A 75 11.37 9.57 7.48
C LYS A 75 11.11 9.16 8.95
N HIS A 76 10.40 8.06 9.17
CA HIS A 76 10.12 7.49 10.49
C HIS A 76 11.18 6.48 10.96
N GLY A 77 12.32 6.38 10.27
CA GLY A 77 13.46 5.59 10.70
C GLY A 77 13.41 4.12 10.31
N ALA A 78 12.56 3.73 9.35
CA ALA A 78 12.59 2.38 8.78
C ALA A 78 13.91 2.15 8.04
N SER A 79 14.59 1.05 8.37
CA SER A 79 15.78 0.64 7.62
C SER A 79 15.42 -0.02 6.30
N ARG A 80 16.42 -0.18 5.42
CA ARG A 80 16.21 -0.89 4.14
C ARG A 80 15.87 -2.36 4.38
N GLU A 81 16.42 -2.95 5.44
CA GLU A 81 16.21 -4.33 5.86
C GLU A 81 14.77 -4.52 6.36
N GLU A 82 14.27 -3.64 7.24
CA GLU A 82 12.88 -3.68 7.70
C GLU A 82 11.88 -3.53 6.55
N ILE A 83 12.17 -2.62 5.61
CA ILE A 83 11.35 -2.46 4.39
C ILE A 83 11.39 -3.74 3.56
N ALA A 84 12.57 -4.34 3.36
CA ALA A 84 12.71 -5.58 2.60
C ALA A 84 11.92 -6.74 3.24
N GLU A 85 11.91 -6.85 4.57
CA GLU A 85 11.11 -7.83 5.30
C GLU A 85 9.61 -7.61 5.08
N ALA A 86 9.12 -6.36 5.17
CA ALA A 86 7.72 -6.04 4.91
C ALA A 86 7.30 -6.36 3.46
N LEU A 87 8.19 -6.10 2.49
CA LEU A 87 7.97 -6.46 1.09
C LEU A 87 7.95 -7.99 0.89
N GLY A 88 8.78 -8.73 1.63
CA GLY A 88 8.75 -10.19 1.67
C GLY A 88 7.39 -10.73 2.13
N VAL A 89 6.80 -10.12 3.17
CA VAL A 89 5.43 -10.44 3.62
C VAL A 89 4.41 -10.20 2.50
N ALA A 90 4.51 -9.09 1.76
CA ALA A 90 3.64 -8.79 0.64
C ALA A 90 3.75 -9.85 -0.49
N VAL A 91 4.97 -10.27 -0.83
CA VAL A 91 5.20 -11.34 -1.83
C VAL A 91 4.55 -12.65 -1.37
N ALA A 92 4.80 -13.06 -0.13
CA ALA A 92 4.24 -14.30 0.42
C ALA A 92 2.70 -14.28 0.42
N MET A 93 2.08 -13.16 0.78
CA MET A 93 0.62 -13.01 0.78
C MET A 93 0.02 -13.11 -0.62
N ASN A 94 0.64 -12.49 -1.63
CA ASN A 94 0.17 -12.57 -3.01
C ASN A 94 0.29 -14.00 -3.58
N ALA A 95 1.39 -14.69 -3.31
CA ALA A 95 1.56 -16.08 -3.70
C ALA A 95 0.56 -17.01 -2.98
N GLY A 96 0.38 -16.82 -1.67
CA GLY A 96 -0.59 -17.58 -0.87
C GLY A 96 -2.03 -17.39 -1.36
N ALA A 97 -2.43 -16.17 -1.71
CA ALA A 97 -3.73 -15.90 -2.29
C ALA A 97 -3.93 -16.68 -3.60
N ALA A 98 -2.96 -16.63 -4.52
CA ALA A 98 -3.02 -17.38 -5.78
C ALA A 98 -3.15 -18.89 -5.56
N LEU A 99 -2.41 -19.46 -4.59
CA LEU A 99 -2.51 -20.87 -4.24
C LEU A 99 -3.91 -21.25 -3.74
N VAL A 100 -4.50 -20.44 -2.85
CA VAL A 100 -5.86 -20.67 -2.34
C VAL A 100 -6.90 -20.60 -3.46
N TYR A 101 -6.82 -19.63 -4.35
CA TYR A 101 -7.72 -19.54 -5.50
C TYR A 101 -7.53 -20.70 -6.48
N SER A 102 -6.31 -21.21 -6.63
CA SER A 102 -6.02 -22.39 -7.45
C SER A 102 -6.70 -23.64 -6.89
N ALA A 103 -6.69 -23.83 -5.57
CA ALA A 103 -7.43 -24.93 -4.93
C ALA A 103 -8.94 -24.84 -5.19
N ARG A 104 -9.51 -23.63 -5.15
CA ARG A 104 -10.93 -23.42 -5.51
C ARG A 104 -11.22 -23.73 -6.97
N ALA A 105 -10.31 -23.40 -7.88
CA ALA A 105 -10.44 -23.74 -9.29
C ALA A 105 -10.42 -25.26 -9.49
N MET A 106 -9.55 -25.99 -8.79
CA MET A 106 -9.52 -27.46 -8.85
C MET A 106 -10.81 -28.10 -8.32
N ASP A 107 -11.40 -27.58 -7.24
CA ASP A 107 -12.72 -28.02 -6.77
C ASP A 107 -13.80 -27.81 -7.86
N ALA A 108 -13.81 -26.64 -8.51
CA ALA A 108 -14.75 -26.34 -9.59
C ALA A 108 -14.58 -27.28 -10.80
N VAL A 109 -13.33 -27.57 -11.20
CA VAL A 109 -13.03 -28.55 -12.26
C VAL A 109 -13.51 -29.95 -11.88
N GLY A 110 -13.26 -30.37 -10.64
CA GLY A 110 -13.73 -31.66 -10.12
C GLY A 110 -15.24 -31.81 -10.24
N LYS A 111 -16.01 -30.75 -9.91
CA LYS A 111 -17.47 -30.72 -10.04
C LYS A 111 -17.98 -30.71 -11.48
N ALA A 112 -17.24 -30.14 -12.42
CA ALA A 112 -17.66 -30.08 -13.83
C ALA A 112 -17.47 -31.42 -14.57
N ASN A 113 -16.63 -32.31 -14.04
CA ASN A 113 -16.30 -33.60 -14.66
C ASN A 113 -17.16 -34.77 -14.16
N GLY A 114 -18.07 -34.55 -13.22
CA GLY A 114 -18.99 -35.55 -12.66
C GLY A 114 -20.44 -35.24 -13.00
#